data_AF-A0A1R1XTH8-F1
#
_entry.id   AF-A0A1R1XTH8-F1
#
_cell.length_a   1.000
_cell.length_b   1.000
_cell.length_c   1.000
_cell.angle_alpha   90.00
_cell.angle_beta   90.00
_cell.angle_gamma   90.00
#
_symmetry.space_group_name_H-M   'P 1'
#
loop_
_entity.id
_entity.type
_entity.pdbx_description
1 polymer ?
#
loop_
_entity_poly.entity_id
_entity_poly.type
_entity_poly.pdbx_seq_one_letter_code
_entity_poly.pdbx_strand_id
1 'polypeptide(L)'
;MKASLIVSSFIIINSVSGVSINNLNTLTKRSLYTDSFQFTLKDFVDFASVYQYCKADYLDSNTYKPLENSELISVQAILREGDRAPEYFNVDDGNTWSFCDKTGLTKQLRPMTTIQLNDISVDITKGQVLQIPYNPICIAGELTQKGAVDSIDLGKSMRDIYVKKLGFLKPDLQSASQLKVRTSNSMSARQTANYVLSGLYPVSGNGDDVA
;
A
#
# COMPACT_ATOMS: atom_id res chain seq x y z
N MET A 1 -11.84 -1.87 40.95
CA MET A 1 -11.43 -1.82 39.52
C MET A 1 -12.69 -1.72 38.67
N LYS A 2 -12.91 -0.59 38.00
CA LYS A 2 -14.04 -0.42 37.07
C LYS A 2 -13.49 -0.64 35.65
N ALA A 3 -13.92 -1.71 35.00
CA ALA A 3 -13.64 -1.94 33.60
C ALA A 3 -14.60 -1.08 32.77
N SER A 4 -14.08 -0.04 32.11
CA SER A 4 -14.83 0.72 31.11
C SER A 4 -14.65 0.04 29.76
N LEU A 5 -15.70 -0.64 29.29
CA LEU A 5 -15.78 -1.13 27.92
C LEU A 5 -16.06 0.06 27.01
N ILE A 6 -15.07 0.51 26.23
CA ILE A 6 -15.27 1.53 25.20
C ILE A 6 -15.66 0.80 23.91
N VAL A 7 -16.95 0.82 23.59
CA VAL A 7 -17.48 0.43 22.28
C VAL A 7 -17.56 1.69 21.44
N SER A 8 -16.53 1.99 20.67
CA SER A 8 -16.56 3.08 19.70
C SER A 8 -17.20 2.59 18.40
N SER A 9 -18.46 2.94 18.18
CA SER A 9 -19.12 2.79 16.88
C SER A 9 -18.76 3.98 15.99
N PHE A 10 -18.06 3.72 14.88
CA PHE A 10 -17.85 4.72 13.83
C PHE A 10 -19.04 4.69 12.86
N ILE A 11 -19.81 5.78 12.82
CA ILE A 11 -20.82 6.01 11.78
C ILE A 11 -20.20 7.00 10.79
N ILE A 12 -19.92 6.52 9.57
CA ILE A 12 -19.52 7.40 8.46
C ILE A 12 -20.80 7.93 7.82
N ILE A 13 -21.13 9.20 8.11
CA ILE A 13 -22.19 9.92 7.41
C ILE A 13 -21.55 10.51 6.15
N ASN A 14 -21.82 9.92 4.99
CA ASN A 14 -21.51 10.56 3.70
C ASN A 14 -22.57 11.65 3.46
N SER A 15 -22.33 12.88 3.91
CA SER A 15 -23.12 14.03 3.44
C SER A 15 -22.43 14.62 2.22
N VAL A 16 -22.99 14.38 1.04
CA VAL A 16 -22.68 15.18 -0.15
C VAL A 16 -23.48 16.47 -0.03
N SER A 17 -22.81 17.56 0.32
CA SER A 17 -23.40 18.90 0.24
C SER A 17 -23.51 19.28 -1.24
N GLY A 18 -24.64 18.95 -1.87
CA GLY A 18 -24.97 19.46 -3.19
C GLY A 18 -25.32 20.95 -3.10
N VAL A 19 -24.48 21.81 -3.68
CA VAL A 19 -24.82 23.22 -3.89
C VAL A 19 -25.82 23.29 -5.04
N SER A 20 -27.08 23.59 -4.73
CA SER A 20 -28.09 23.92 -5.74
C SER A 20 -27.81 25.32 -6.28
N ILE A 21 -27.26 25.40 -7.49
CA ILE A 21 -27.06 26.67 -8.20
C ILE A 21 -28.39 27.02 -8.88
N ASN A 22 -29.13 27.97 -8.32
CA ASN A 22 -30.48 28.37 -8.79
C ASN A 22 -30.52 29.08 -10.17
N ASN A 23 -29.39 29.23 -10.86
CA ASN A 23 -29.32 29.84 -12.19
C ASN A 23 -28.30 29.14 -13.09
N LEU A 24 -28.64 27.94 -13.57
CA LEU A 24 -27.84 27.19 -14.55
C LEU A 24 -27.81 27.83 -15.95
N ASN A 25 -28.70 28.78 -16.25
CA ASN A 25 -28.85 29.32 -17.61
C ASN A 25 -27.87 30.46 -17.95
N THR A 26 -27.13 31.00 -16.97
CA THR A 26 -26.16 32.09 -17.20
C THR A 26 -24.70 31.62 -17.19
N LEU A 27 -24.44 30.40 -16.72
CA LEU A 27 -23.10 29.81 -16.69
C LEU A 27 -22.98 28.79 -17.82
N THR A 28 -22.15 29.08 -18.83
CA THR A 28 -21.80 28.06 -19.81
C THR A 28 -21.09 26.92 -19.09
N LYS A 29 -21.65 25.70 -19.14
CA LYS A 29 -21.06 24.50 -18.51
C LYS A 29 -19.57 24.31 -18.84
N ARG A 30 -19.13 24.84 -19.99
CA ARG A 30 -17.73 24.86 -20.43
C ARG A 30 -16.82 25.75 -19.57
N SER A 31 -17.30 26.91 -19.09
CA SER A 31 -16.50 27.81 -18.24
C SER A 31 -16.28 27.19 -16.87
N LEU A 32 -17.32 26.64 -16.22
CA LEU A 32 -17.19 26.02 -14.90
C LEU A 32 -16.18 24.85 -14.90
N TYR A 33 -16.19 24.00 -15.93
CA TYR A 33 -15.21 22.93 -16.07
C TYR A 33 -13.81 23.48 -16.34
N THR A 34 -13.69 24.50 -17.19
CA THR A 34 -12.40 25.11 -17.52
C THR A 34 -11.79 25.79 -16.29
N ASP A 35 -12.58 26.55 -15.53
CA ASP A 35 -12.13 27.27 -14.35
C ASP A 35 -11.76 26.29 -13.23
N SER A 36 -12.56 25.24 -13.00
CA SER A 36 -12.21 24.18 -12.04
C SER A 36 -10.97 23.40 -12.47
N PHE A 37 -10.85 23.07 -13.76
CA PHE A 37 -9.71 22.32 -14.28
C PHE A 37 -8.44 23.16 -14.22
N GLN A 38 -8.49 24.45 -14.59
CA GLN A 38 -7.37 25.36 -14.51
C GLN A 38 -6.97 25.63 -13.06
N PHE A 39 -7.94 25.74 -12.15
CA PHE A 39 -7.66 25.82 -10.71
C PHE A 39 -6.95 24.56 -10.21
N THR A 40 -7.49 23.37 -10.46
CA THR A 40 -6.87 22.10 -10.03
C THR A 40 -5.51 21.86 -10.70
N LEU A 41 -5.35 22.21 -11.98
CA LEU A 41 -4.08 22.10 -12.69
C LEU A 41 -3.05 23.08 -12.14
N LYS A 42 -3.44 24.33 -11.89
CA LYS A 42 -2.57 25.34 -11.29
C LYS A 42 -2.15 24.94 -9.88
N ASP A 43 -3.10 24.49 -9.07
CA ASP A 43 -2.84 23.98 -7.73
C ASP A 43 -1.92 22.75 -7.78
N PHE A 44 -2.17 21.81 -8.69
CA PHE A 44 -1.28 20.68 -8.93
C PHE A 44 0.13 21.13 -9.34
N VAL A 45 0.29 22.09 -10.26
CA VAL A 45 1.61 22.56 -10.72
C VAL A 45 2.35 23.32 -9.62
N ASP A 46 1.67 24.27 -8.96
CA ASP A 46 2.25 25.15 -7.95
C ASP A 46 2.68 24.37 -6.69
N PHE A 47 2.01 23.25 -6.43
CA PHE A 47 2.26 22.41 -5.27
C PHE A 47 2.66 20.99 -5.64
N ALA A 48 3.03 20.65 -6.88
CA ALA A 48 3.37 19.27 -7.30
C ALA A 48 4.47 18.66 -6.42
N SER A 49 5.43 19.49 -6.00
CA SER A 49 6.53 19.10 -5.11
C SER A 49 6.13 18.99 -3.64
N VAL A 50 4.98 19.58 -3.26
CA VAL A 50 4.45 19.64 -1.88
C VAL A 50 3.30 18.65 -1.69
N TYR A 51 2.54 18.36 -2.76
CA TYR A 51 1.47 17.38 -2.82
C TYR A 51 2.05 15.97 -2.83
N GLN A 52 2.52 15.52 -1.67
CA GLN A 52 2.51 14.10 -1.31
C GLN A 52 1.08 13.63 -1.03
N TYR A 53 0.12 14.00 -1.87
CA TYR A 53 -1.33 14.02 -1.59
C TYR A 53 -1.93 12.69 -1.11
N CYS A 54 -1.20 11.57 -1.19
CA CYS A 54 -1.66 10.28 -0.68
C CYS A 54 -0.57 9.42 0.00
N LYS A 55 0.61 9.96 0.33
CA LYS A 55 1.61 9.16 1.06
C LYS A 55 1.40 9.35 2.55
N ALA A 56 0.92 8.31 3.23
CA ALA A 56 0.88 8.29 4.68
C ALA A 56 2.31 8.26 5.24
N ASP A 57 2.52 8.91 6.40
CA ASP A 57 3.77 8.82 7.12
C ASP A 57 4.07 7.37 7.49
N TYR A 58 5.35 7.00 7.43
CA TYR A 58 5.80 5.71 7.93
C TYR A 58 5.80 5.69 9.45
N LEU A 59 5.80 4.47 9.98
CA LEU A 59 6.06 4.25 11.39
C LEU A 59 7.48 4.73 11.73
N ASP A 60 7.62 5.62 12.70
CA ASP A 60 8.93 6.07 13.16
C ASP A 60 9.26 5.44 14.52
N SER A 61 10.31 4.64 14.54
CA SER A 61 10.78 3.95 15.74
C SER A 61 11.28 4.92 16.81
N ASN A 62 11.72 6.14 16.47
CA ASN A 62 12.18 7.13 17.46
C ASN A 62 11.01 7.73 18.24
N THR A 63 9.89 7.97 17.57
CA THR A 63 8.69 8.58 18.17
C THR A 63 7.71 7.54 18.72
N TYR A 64 7.81 6.26 18.32
CA TYR A 64 6.96 5.20 18.86
C TYR A 64 7.18 4.99 20.37
N LYS A 65 6.10 5.08 21.15
CA LYS A 65 6.11 4.83 22.60
C LYS A 65 5.25 3.61 22.92
N PRO A 66 5.84 2.52 23.45
CA PRO A 66 5.05 1.41 23.98
C PRO A 66 4.13 1.89 25.09
N LEU A 67 2.96 1.27 25.23
CA LEU A 67 2.05 1.55 26.32
C LEU A 67 2.65 1.04 27.64
N GLU A 68 2.75 1.92 28.64
CA GLU A 68 3.31 1.57 29.94
C GLU A 68 2.51 0.48 30.65
N ASN A 69 3.20 -0.41 31.39
CA ASN A 69 2.61 -1.52 32.13
C ASN A 69 1.74 -2.46 31.27
N SER A 70 2.12 -2.67 30.01
CA SER A 70 1.41 -3.54 29.08
C SER A 70 2.36 -4.42 28.28
N GLU A 71 1.83 -5.53 27.78
CA GLU A 71 2.55 -6.47 26.90
C GLU A 71 1.86 -6.50 25.53
N LEU A 72 2.66 -6.41 24.46
CA LEU A 72 2.15 -6.54 23.09
C LEU A 72 1.91 -8.02 22.78
N ILE A 73 0.65 -8.41 22.61
CA ILE A 73 0.26 -9.80 22.31
C ILE A 73 -0.09 -10.05 20.84
N SER A 74 -0.43 -9.02 20.07
CA SER A 74 -0.87 -9.16 18.68
C SER A 74 -0.78 -7.85 17.90
N VAL A 75 -0.51 -7.96 16.59
CA VAL A 75 -0.52 -6.85 15.63
C VAL A 75 -1.36 -7.27 14.42
N GLN A 76 -2.30 -6.41 14.02
CA GLN A 76 -3.07 -6.57 12.79
C GLN A 76 -2.86 -5.33 11.92
N ALA A 77 -2.38 -5.55 10.69
CA ALA A 77 -2.17 -4.49 9.71
C ALA A 77 -3.12 -4.71 8.52
N ILE A 78 -3.89 -3.67 8.17
CA ILE A 78 -4.72 -3.64 6.97
C ILE A 78 -4.15 -2.55 6.08
N LEU A 79 -3.63 -2.97 4.92
CA LEU A 79 -2.89 -2.12 4.00
C LEU A 79 -3.64 -2.02 2.69
N ARG A 80 -3.70 -0.81 2.12
CA ARG A 80 -4.08 -0.61 0.73
C ARG A 80 -2.90 -0.98 -0.18
N GLU A 81 -3.16 -1.35 -1.44
CA GLU A 81 -2.06 -1.43 -2.41
C GLU A 81 -1.27 -0.12 -2.52
N GLY A 82 0.01 -0.24 -2.87
CA GLY A 82 0.88 0.91 -3.11
C GLY A 82 0.48 1.70 -4.36
N ASP A 83 1.24 2.77 -4.62
CA ASP A 83 1.06 3.62 -5.79
C ASP A 83 1.03 2.81 -7.10
N ARG A 84 0.07 3.14 -7.97
CA ARG A 84 -0.27 2.34 -9.15
C ARG A 84 -0.60 3.23 -10.34
N ALA A 85 -0.41 2.70 -11.54
CA ALA A 85 -0.94 3.29 -12.75
C ALA A 85 -2.48 3.36 -12.68
N PRO A 86 -3.11 4.32 -13.38
CA PRO A 86 -4.56 4.38 -13.49
C PRO A 86 -5.19 3.07 -13.97
N GLU A 87 -6.42 2.83 -13.56
CA GLU A 87 -7.19 1.67 -14.04
C GLU A 87 -7.61 1.81 -15.51
N TYR A 88 -7.70 3.05 -15.99
CA TYR A 88 -8.06 3.38 -17.36
C TYR A 88 -7.09 4.43 -17.86
N PHE A 89 -6.48 4.16 -19.01
CA PHE A 89 -5.63 5.13 -19.71
C PHE A 89 -6.47 5.90 -20.72
N ASN A 90 -6.14 7.18 -20.95
CA ASN A 90 -6.71 7.88 -22.08
C ASN A 90 -6.09 7.33 -23.37
N VAL A 91 -6.86 7.39 -24.46
CA VAL A 91 -6.47 6.84 -25.77
C VAL A 91 -5.12 7.39 -26.25
N ASP A 92 -4.79 8.63 -25.88
CA ASP A 92 -3.59 9.34 -26.33
C ASP A 92 -2.47 9.43 -25.27
N ASP A 93 -2.56 8.69 -24.15
CA ASP A 93 -1.53 8.73 -23.10
C ASP A 93 -0.19 8.12 -23.55
N GLY A 94 -0.16 7.39 -24.68
CA GLY A 94 1.05 6.83 -25.28
C GLY A 94 1.95 6.09 -24.28
N ASN A 95 3.25 6.41 -24.26
CA ASN A 95 4.25 5.84 -23.35
C ASN A 95 4.46 6.68 -22.08
N THR A 96 3.52 7.57 -21.73
CA THR A 96 3.64 8.45 -20.55
C THR A 96 3.84 7.66 -19.26
N TRP A 97 3.26 6.47 -19.19
CA TRP A 97 3.30 5.58 -18.03
C TRP A 97 4.56 4.68 -18.01
N SER A 98 5.76 5.24 -18.17
CA SER A 98 7.04 4.49 -18.28
C SER A 98 7.80 4.31 -16.95
N PHE A 99 7.06 4.20 -15.83
CA PHE A 99 7.61 4.14 -14.47
C PHE A 99 7.18 2.88 -13.69
N CYS A 100 6.88 1.80 -14.41
CA CYS A 100 6.56 0.49 -13.84
C CYS A 100 7.72 -0.52 -13.88
N ASP A 101 8.90 -0.12 -14.39
CA ASP A 101 10.08 -0.98 -14.35
C ASP A 101 10.53 -1.21 -12.90
N LYS A 102 10.40 -2.46 -12.45
CA LYS A 102 10.75 -2.91 -11.09
C LYS A 102 11.99 -3.81 -11.09
N THR A 103 12.71 -3.97 -12.21
CA THR A 103 13.87 -4.86 -12.35
C THR A 103 14.94 -4.60 -11.31
N GLY A 104 15.22 -3.32 -11.00
CA GLY A 104 16.18 -2.90 -9.99
C GLY A 104 15.84 -3.35 -8.55
N LEU A 105 14.60 -3.75 -8.29
CA LEU A 105 14.13 -4.18 -6.96
C LEU A 105 14.18 -5.70 -6.77
N THR A 106 14.37 -6.47 -7.84
CA THR A 106 14.28 -7.95 -7.83
C THR A 106 15.22 -8.60 -6.81
N LYS A 107 16.42 -8.05 -6.61
CA LYS A 107 17.41 -8.56 -5.63
C LYS A 107 16.97 -8.42 -4.18
N GLN A 108 16.00 -7.55 -3.90
CA GLN A 108 15.48 -7.30 -2.56
C GLN A 108 14.27 -8.20 -2.25
N LEU A 109 13.71 -8.88 -3.26
CA LEU A 109 12.46 -9.60 -3.11
C LEU A 109 12.65 -10.97 -2.47
N ARG A 110 11.91 -11.21 -1.39
CA ARG A 110 11.77 -12.57 -0.87
C ARG A 110 10.87 -13.39 -1.80
N PRO A 111 11.25 -14.63 -2.14
CA PRO A 111 10.35 -15.60 -2.74
C PRO A 111 9.09 -15.79 -1.89
N MET A 112 7.92 -15.56 -2.48
CA MET A 112 6.64 -15.73 -1.80
C MET A 112 5.74 -16.67 -2.59
N THR A 113 5.18 -17.66 -1.91
CA THR A 113 4.18 -18.55 -2.47
C THR A 113 2.78 -18.02 -2.14
N THR A 114 1.92 -17.94 -3.15
CA THR A 114 0.53 -17.50 -3.01
C THR A 114 -0.43 -18.63 -3.36
N ILE A 115 -1.58 -18.67 -2.68
CA ILE A 115 -2.65 -19.60 -2.99
C ILE A 115 -4.00 -18.89 -2.91
N GLN A 116 -4.87 -19.15 -3.88
CA GLN A 116 -6.22 -18.64 -3.87
C GLN A 116 -7.12 -19.60 -3.09
N LEU A 117 -7.72 -19.09 -2.01
CA LEU A 117 -8.65 -19.86 -1.18
C LEU A 117 -10.07 -19.72 -1.75
N ASN A 118 -10.45 -20.67 -2.60
CA ASN A 118 -11.81 -20.72 -3.17
C ASN A 118 -12.82 -21.39 -2.23
N ASP A 119 -12.36 -22.35 -1.42
CA ASP A 119 -13.17 -23.08 -0.44
C ASP A 119 -12.26 -23.68 0.66
N ILE A 120 -12.85 -24.44 1.59
CA ILE A 120 -12.17 -25.05 2.74
C ILE A 120 -11.32 -26.29 2.40
N SER A 121 -11.42 -26.82 1.19
CA SER A 121 -10.69 -28.02 0.72
C SER A 121 -9.35 -27.69 0.06
N VAL A 122 -9.02 -26.40 -0.07
CA VAL A 122 -7.81 -25.95 -0.73
C VAL A 122 -6.57 -26.39 0.05
N ASP A 123 -5.73 -27.19 -0.61
CA ASP A 123 -4.44 -27.63 -0.10
C ASP A 123 -3.42 -26.49 -0.15
N ILE A 124 -3.20 -25.85 1.00
CA ILE A 124 -2.28 -24.71 1.15
C ILE A 124 -0.81 -25.04 0.84
N THR A 125 -0.45 -26.33 0.72
CA THR A 125 0.91 -26.73 0.34
C THR A 125 1.17 -26.59 -1.17
N LYS A 126 0.11 -26.46 -1.98
CA LYS A 126 0.19 -26.39 -3.46
C LYS A 126 0.14 -24.96 -4.01
N GLY A 127 0.56 -23.97 -3.22
CA GLY A 127 0.63 -22.59 -3.70
C GLY A 127 1.64 -22.41 -4.83
N GLN A 128 1.54 -21.30 -5.54
CA GLN A 128 2.43 -20.92 -6.64
C GLN A 128 3.32 -19.75 -6.24
N VAL A 129 4.59 -19.81 -6.64
CA VAL A 129 5.52 -18.69 -6.45
C VAL A 129 4.97 -17.46 -7.18
N LEU A 130 4.81 -16.35 -6.46
CA LEU A 130 4.38 -15.09 -7.04
C LEU A 130 5.42 -14.62 -8.04
N GLN A 131 5.01 -14.48 -9.29
CA GLN A 131 5.81 -13.88 -10.34
C GLN A 131 5.49 -12.38 -10.40
N ILE A 132 6.51 -11.55 -10.26
CA ILE A 132 6.39 -10.10 -10.47
C ILE A 132 6.52 -9.86 -11.98
N PRO A 133 5.49 -9.32 -12.64
CA PRO A 133 5.56 -9.06 -14.07
C PRO A 133 6.62 -7.99 -14.38
N TYR A 134 7.34 -8.18 -15.48
CA TYR A 134 8.25 -7.19 -16.03
C TYR A 134 7.54 -6.39 -17.11
N ASN A 135 7.28 -5.12 -16.83
CA ASN A 135 6.65 -4.18 -17.75
C ASN A 135 7.44 -2.86 -17.73
N PRO A 136 8.18 -2.50 -18.79
CA PRO A 136 8.87 -1.21 -18.87
C PRO A 136 7.89 -0.03 -19.02
N ILE A 137 6.71 -0.30 -19.59
CA ILE A 137 5.58 0.61 -19.67
C ILE A 137 4.44 -0.02 -18.86
N CYS A 138 3.84 0.74 -17.96
CA CYS A 138 2.77 0.28 -17.09
C CYS A 138 1.59 -0.25 -17.90
N ILE A 139 1.00 -1.35 -17.43
CA ILE A 139 -0.36 -1.72 -17.80
C ILE A 139 -1.38 -1.10 -16.82
N ALA A 140 -2.64 -1.06 -17.23
CA ALA A 140 -3.73 -0.55 -16.40
C ALA A 140 -3.75 -1.21 -15.01
N GLY A 141 -3.84 -0.38 -13.96
CA GLY A 141 -3.90 -0.83 -12.56
C GLY A 141 -2.59 -1.41 -12.01
N GLU A 142 -1.49 -1.40 -12.78
CA GLU A 142 -0.22 -1.97 -12.36
C GLU A 142 0.44 -1.18 -11.22
N LEU A 143 0.99 -1.89 -10.24
CA LEU A 143 1.83 -1.28 -9.20
C LEU A 143 3.08 -0.64 -9.83
N THR A 144 3.31 0.65 -9.52
CA THR A 144 4.45 1.41 -10.04
C THR A 144 5.75 1.01 -9.33
N GLN A 145 6.89 1.41 -9.89
CA GLN A 145 8.16 1.30 -9.18
C GLN A 145 8.14 2.09 -7.86
N LYS A 146 7.53 3.27 -7.86
CA LYS A 146 7.33 4.08 -6.65
C LYS A 146 6.51 3.32 -5.60
N GLY A 147 5.38 2.73 -5.98
CA GLY A 147 4.54 1.95 -5.08
C GLY A 147 5.26 0.75 -4.48
N ALA A 148 6.12 0.10 -5.28
CA ALA A 148 7.00 -0.97 -4.81
C ALA A 148 8.02 -0.48 -3.76
N VAL A 149 8.74 0.60 -4.04
CA VAL A 149 9.70 1.21 -3.09
C VAL A 149 8.99 1.62 -1.80
N ASP A 150 7.86 2.31 -1.92
CA ASP A 150 7.11 2.78 -0.76
C ASP A 150 6.64 1.60 0.13
N SER A 151 6.30 0.46 -0.49
CA SER A 151 5.92 -0.77 0.20
C SER A 151 7.08 -1.43 0.92
N ILE A 152 8.28 -1.46 0.31
CA ILE A 152 9.49 -1.94 0.96
C ILE A 152 9.80 -1.08 2.19
N ASP A 153 9.73 0.24 2.06
CA ASP A 153 10.04 1.16 3.16
C ASP A 153 9.02 1.06 4.29
N LEU A 154 7.74 0.82 3.98
CA LEU A 154 6.75 0.44 4.99
C LEU A 154 7.18 -0.81 5.75
N GLY A 155 7.60 -1.87 5.05
CA GLY A 155 8.12 -3.08 5.66
C GLY A 155 9.31 -2.81 6.58
N LYS A 156 10.28 -2.00 6.16
CA LYS A 156 11.44 -1.61 6.98
C LYS A 156 11.01 -0.88 8.26
N SER A 157 10.06 0.05 8.14
CA SER A 157 9.52 0.79 9.28
C SER A 157 8.82 -0.13 10.29
N MET A 158 8.10 -1.14 9.81
CA MET A 158 7.50 -2.19 10.63
C MET A 158 8.59 -3.04 11.32
N ARG A 159 9.69 -3.37 10.63
CA ARG A 159 10.83 -4.10 11.22
C ARG A 159 11.44 -3.30 12.37
N ASP A 160 11.65 -2.00 12.18
CA ASP A 160 12.29 -1.15 13.19
C ASP A 160 11.49 -1.12 14.51
N ILE A 161 10.16 -1.17 14.43
CA ILE A 161 9.30 -1.23 15.63
C ILE A 161 9.15 -2.65 16.14
N TYR A 162 8.59 -3.55 15.34
CA TYR A 162 8.10 -4.84 15.82
C TYR A 162 9.19 -5.89 15.96
N VAL A 163 10.30 -5.78 15.23
CA VAL A 163 11.46 -6.66 15.38
C VAL A 163 12.49 -6.01 16.30
N LYS A 164 12.99 -4.82 15.95
CA LYS A 164 14.15 -4.22 16.63
C LYS A 164 13.80 -3.57 17.97
N LYS A 165 12.82 -2.67 17.99
CA LYS A 165 12.48 -1.90 19.21
C LYS A 165 11.73 -2.73 20.24
N LEU A 166 10.74 -3.51 19.81
CA LEU A 166 9.85 -4.26 20.70
C LEU A 166 10.27 -5.72 20.91
N GLY A 167 11.07 -6.30 20.00
CA GLY A 167 11.40 -7.73 20.04
C GLY A 167 10.19 -8.66 19.92
N PHE A 168 9.05 -8.16 19.44
CA PHE A 168 7.79 -8.90 19.34
C PHE A 168 7.85 -9.96 18.24
N LEU A 169 8.34 -9.58 17.06
CA LEU A 169 8.61 -10.48 15.95
C LEU A 169 10.08 -10.95 16.03
N LYS A 170 10.32 -12.21 15.66
CA LYS A 170 11.68 -12.72 15.49
C LYS A 170 12.37 -12.03 14.30
N PRO A 171 13.70 -11.92 14.30
CA PRO A 171 14.43 -11.29 13.20
C PRO A 171 14.29 -12.02 11.86
N ASP A 172 14.12 -13.35 11.92
CA ASP A 172 14.10 -14.25 10.77
C ASP A 172 12.72 -14.91 10.59
N LEU A 173 12.38 -15.22 9.33
CA LEU A 173 11.12 -15.86 8.97
C LEU A 173 11.30 -17.38 8.85
N GLN A 174 11.31 -18.05 10.00
CA GLN A 174 11.50 -19.50 10.12
C GLN A 174 10.26 -20.32 9.76
N SER A 175 9.05 -19.75 9.90
CA SER A 175 7.80 -20.48 9.64
C SER A 175 6.64 -19.55 9.28
N ALA A 176 5.75 -20.05 8.41
CA ALA A 176 4.48 -19.42 8.08
C ALA A 176 3.49 -19.35 9.28
N SER A 177 3.82 -19.93 10.44
CA SER A 177 3.06 -19.70 11.68
C SER A 177 3.36 -18.35 12.33
N GLN A 178 4.54 -17.76 12.08
CA GLN A 178 4.94 -16.47 12.67
C GLN A 178 4.16 -15.30 12.09
N LEU A 179 3.76 -15.39 10.82
CA LEU A 179 3.05 -14.33 10.13
C LEU A 179 2.00 -14.92 9.18
N LYS A 180 0.75 -14.42 9.30
CA LYS A 180 -0.34 -14.75 8.37
C LYS A 180 -0.61 -13.55 7.48
N VAL A 181 -0.54 -13.78 6.18
CA VAL A 181 -0.74 -12.74 5.16
C VAL A 181 -1.91 -13.15 4.28
N ARG A 182 -2.88 -12.24 4.13
CA ARG A 182 -4.03 -12.41 3.24
C ARG A 182 -4.17 -11.18 2.37
N THR A 183 -4.44 -11.39 1.09
CA THR A 183 -4.62 -10.32 0.10
C THR A 183 -5.93 -10.51 -0.66
N SER A 184 -6.38 -9.46 -1.34
CA SER A 184 -7.36 -9.61 -2.42
C SER A 184 -6.69 -10.30 -3.63
N ASN A 185 -7.48 -10.77 -4.60
CA ASN A 185 -6.93 -11.45 -5.77
C ASN A 185 -6.24 -10.50 -6.79
N SER A 186 -6.20 -9.19 -6.52
CA SER A 186 -5.55 -8.24 -7.41
C SER A 186 -4.03 -8.49 -7.47
N MET A 187 -3.42 -8.27 -8.64
CA MET A 187 -1.97 -8.39 -8.79
C MET A 187 -1.24 -7.29 -8.00
N SER A 188 -1.77 -6.07 -7.97
CA SER A 188 -1.18 -4.95 -7.22
C SER A 188 -1.15 -5.20 -5.70
N ALA A 189 -2.21 -5.77 -5.12
CA ALA A 189 -2.20 -6.13 -3.69
C ALA A 189 -1.22 -7.27 -3.38
N ARG A 190 -1.15 -8.30 -4.23
CA ARG A 190 -0.17 -9.39 -4.07
C ARG A 190 1.27 -8.90 -4.15
N GLN A 191 1.57 -8.01 -5.11
CA GLN A 191 2.88 -7.37 -5.24
C GLN A 191 3.19 -6.49 -4.02
N THR A 192 2.25 -5.64 -3.60
CA THR A 192 2.39 -4.79 -2.40
C THR A 192 2.76 -5.63 -1.18
N ALA A 193 2.03 -6.72 -0.94
CA ALA A 193 2.33 -7.62 0.17
C ALA A 193 3.73 -8.21 0.07
N ASN A 194 4.17 -8.63 -1.12
CA ASN A 194 5.52 -9.15 -1.32
C ASN A 194 6.61 -8.10 -1.02
N TYR A 195 6.42 -6.86 -1.48
CA TYR A 195 7.35 -5.75 -1.20
C TYR A 195 7.39 -5.38 0.29
N VAL A 196 6.24 -5.31 0.97
CA VAL A 196 6.18 -5.09 2.43
C VAL A 196 6.91 -6.19 3.19
N LEU A 197 6.67 -7.46 2.85
CA LEU A 197 7.33 -8.59 3.49
C LEU A 197 8.84 -8.60 3.26
N SER A 198 9.27 -8.17 2.07
CA SER A 198 10.68 -8.04 1.72
C SER A 198 11.37 -6.91 2.49
N GLY A 199 10.65 -5.86 2.87
CA GLY A 199 11.16 -4.84 3.80
C GLY A 199 11.16 -5.29 5.27
N LEU A 200 10.10 -5.99 5.70
CA LEU A 200 9.94 -6.46 7.08
C LEU A 200 10.96 -7.54 7.45
N TYR A 201 11.21 -8.44 6.51
CA TYR A 201 12.22 -9.47 6.61
C TYR A 201 13.10 -9.34 5.34
N PRO A 202 14.25 -8.66 5.38
CA PRO A 202 15.11 -8.56 4.19
C PRO A 202 15.76 -9.91 3.85
N VAL A 203 16.00 -10.15 2.55
CA VAL A 203 16.82 -11.27 2.06
C VAL A 203 18.05 -10.75 1.31
N SER A 204 19.12 -11.53 1.32
CA SER A 204 20.30 -11.31 0.50
C SER A 204 20.00 -11.72 -0.95
N GLY A 205 20.90 -11.38 -1.88
CA GLY A 205 20.73 -11.74 -3.29
C GLY A 205 20.64 -13.25 -3.58
N ASN A 206 20.92 -14.10 -2.60
CA ASN A 206 20.79 -15.56 -2.68
C ASN A 206 19.50 -16.09 -2.04
N GLY A 207 18.66 -15.21 -1.48
CA GLY A 207 17.42 -15.58 -0.78
C GLY A 207 17.59 -15.88 0.71
N ASP A 208 18.81 -15.85 1.24
CA ASP A 208 19.08 -16.03 2.67
C ASP A 208 18.63 -14.80 3.47
N ASP A 209 18.08 -14.99 4.66
CA ASP A 209 17.67 -13.89 5.54
C ASP A 209 18.87 -12.98 5.89
N VAL A 210 18.66 -11.67 5.84
CA VAL A 210 19.64 -10.68 6.31
C VAL A 210 19.28 -10.33 7.75
N ALA A 211 20.23 -10.59 8.67
CA ALA A 211 20.10 -10.26 10.09
C ALA A 211 19.73 -8.78 10.33
#